data_AF-A0A955TKN9-F1
#
_entry.id   AF-A0A955TKN9-F1
#
_cell.length_a   1.000
_cell.length_b   1.000
_cell.length_c   1.000
_cell.angle_alpha   90.00
_cell.angle_beta   90.00
_cell.angle_gamma   90.00
#
_symmetry.space_group_name_H-M   'P 1'
#
loop_
_entity.id
_entity.type
_entity.pdbx_description
1 polymer ?
#
loop_
_entity_poly.entity_id
_entity_poly.type
_entity_poly.pdbx_seq_one_letter_code
_entity_poly.pdbx_strand_id
1 'polypeptide(L)' 'QALVEQYAAHEPERLRQDFFHSLLAAFTEDEVAAHLAELNLSRLMVDVPDDRHWIVYGRVY' A
#
# COMPACT_ATOMS: atom_id res chain seq x y z
N GLN A 1 12.46 -8.57 -1.25
CA GLN A 1 11.95 -9.95 -1.45
C GLN A 1 11.06 -10.49 -0.32
N ALA A 2 11.22 -10.09 0.94
CA ALA A 2 10.58 -10.76 2.09
C ALA A 2 9.05 -10.95 1.95
N LEU A 3 8.29 -9.95 1.48
CA LEU A 3 6.85 -10.09 1.24
C LEU A 3 6.50 -11.07 0.12
N VAL A 4 7.29 -11.11 -0.96
CA VAL A 4 7.11 -12.07 -2.06
C VAL A 4 7.39 -13.49 -1.59
N GLU A 5 8.38 -13.67 -0.71
CA GLU A 5 8.66 -14.96 -0.09
C GLU A 5 7.56 -15.35 0.90
N GLN A 6 7.10 -14.43 1.73
CA GLN A 6 6.05 -14.70 2.72
C GLN A 6 4.71 -15.06 2.08
N TYR A 7 4.33 -14.39 0.99
CA TYR A 7 2.98 -14.48 0.42
C TYR A 7 2.89 -15.19 -0.94
N ALA A 8 4.01 -15.34 -1.66
CA ALA A 8 4.02 -15.94 -3.00
C ALA A 8 5.13 -16.99 -3.17
N ALA A 9 5.76 -17.49 -2.09
CA ALA A 9 6.85 -18.48 -2.20
C ALA A 9 6.47 -19.73 -3.02
N HIS A 10 5.22 -20.19 -2.91
CA HIS A 10 4.73 -21.40 -3.55
C HIS A 10 4.00 -21.15 -4.88
N GLU A 11 3.97 -19.90 -5.33
CA GLU A 11 3.32 -19.51 -6.58
C GLU A 11 4.25 -19.72 -7.79
N PRO A 12 3.68 -19.93 -8.99
CA PRO A 12 4.43 -19.89 -10.24
C PRO A 12 5.30 -18.63 -10.36
N GLU A 13 6.46 -18.76 -10.99
CA GLU A 13 7.44 -17.68 -11.11
C GLU A 13 6.84 -16.38 -11.67
N ARG A 14 5.97 -16.49 -12.68
CA ARG A 14 5.26 -15.33 -13.24
C ARG A 14 4.46 -14.57 -12.17
N LEU A 15 3.67 -15.27 -11.35
CA LEU A 15 2.85 -14.62 -10.34
C LEU A 15 3.71 -13.98 -9.23
N ARG A 16 4.88 -14.56 -8.92
CA ARG A 16 5.85 -13.95 -8.02
C ARG A 16 6.42 -12.65 -8.57
N GLN A 17 6.76 -12.63 -9.87
CA GLN A 17 7.24 -11.45 -10.57
C GLN A 17 6.15 -10.36 -10.66
N ASP A 18 4.92 -10.75 -11.01
CA ASP A 18 3.78 -9.82 -11.09
C ASP A 18 3.48 -9.22 -9.72
N PHE A 19 3.49 -10.03 -8.65
CA PHE A 19 3.31 -9.55 -7.28
C PHE A 19 4.43 -8.59 -6.86
N PHE A 20 5.69 -8.90 -7.20
CA PHE A 20 6.81 -8.00 -6.92
C PHE A 20 6.67 -6.66 -7.66
N HIS A 21 6.30 -6.66 -8.93
CA HIS A 21 6.07 -5.42 -9.68
C HIS A 21 4.89 -4.62 -9.15
N SER A 22 3.83 -5.30 -8.67
CA SER A 22 2.72 -4.65 -7.98
C SER A 22 3.20 -3.92 -6.72
N LEU A 23 4.04 -4.55 -5.90
CA LEU A 23 4.63 -3.91 -4.71
C LEU A 23 5.50 -2.69 -5.07
N LEU A 24 6.26 -2.75 -6.17
CA LEU A 24 7.04 -1.61 -6.64
C LEU A 24 6.19 -0.45 -7.17
N ALA A 25 4.98 -0.73 -7.64
CA ALA A 25 4.04 0.26 -8.15
C ALA A 25 3.11 0.83 -7.07
N ALA A 26 3.06 0.19 -5.89
CA ALA A 26 2.20 0.62 -4.79
C ALA A 26 2.76 1.86 -4.09
N PHE A 27 1.88 2.81 -3.77
CA PHE A 27 2.24 3.95 -2.94
C PHE A 27 2.47 3.53 -1.49
N THR A 28 3.46 4.18 -0.86
CA THR A 28 3.73 4.09 0.58
C THR A 28 2.76 4.96 1.38
N GLU A 29 2.64 4.70 2.69
CA GLU A 29 1.81 5.51 3.59
C GLU A 29 2.21 6.99 3.58
N ASP A 30 3.51 7.28 3.53
CA ASP A 30 4.06 8.63 3.52
C ASP A 30 3.73 9.36 2.21
N GLU A 31 3.83 8.69 1.07
CA GLU A 31 3.45 9.26 -0.23
C GLU A 31 1.94 9.57 -0.26
N VAL A 32 1.11 8.66 0.25
CA VAL A 32 -0.34 8.90 0.34
C VAL A 32 -0.64 10.07 1.28
N ALA A 33 0.00 10.15 2.44
CA ALA A 33 -0.17 11.25 3.38
C ALA A 33 0.25 12.60 2.78
N ALA A 34 1.37 12.63 2.04
CA ALA A 34 1.84 13.82 1.34
C ALA A 34 0.83 14.27 0.26
N HIS A 35 0.34 13.35 -0.58
CA HIS A 35 -0.68 13.67 -1.58
C HIS A 35 -1.97 14.20 -0.94
N LEU A 36 -2.43 13.62 0.17
CA LEU A 36 -3.60 14.12 0.89
C LEU A 36 -3.39 15.55 1.42
N ALA A 37 -2.19 15.87 1.90
CA ALA A 37 -1.86 17.22 2.35
C ALA A 37 -1.88 18.22 1.19
N GLU A 38 -1.27 17.89 0.05
CA GLU A 38 -1.27 18.73 -1.16
C GLU A 38 -2.68 19.03 -1.69
N LEU A 39 -3.59 18.06 -1.55
CA LEU A 39 -4.98 18.19 -1.98
C LEU A 39 -5.90 18.86 -0.92
N ASN A 40 -5.36 19.38 0.18
CA ASN A 40 -6.12 19.92 1.31
C ASN A 40 -7.12 18.91 1.92
N LEU A 41 -6.77 17.63 1.89
CA LEU A 41 -7.52 16.51 2.46
C LEU A 41 -6.90 15.99 3.77
N SER A 42 -6.05 16.77 4.42
CA SER A 42 -5.35 16.42 5.68
C SER A 42 -6.24 16.08 6.87
N ARG A 43 -7.56 16.30 6.77
CA ARG A 43 -8.55 15.82 7.75
C ARG A 43 -8.81 14.31 7.67
N LEU A 44 -8.45 13.68 6.56
CA LEU A 44 -8.53 12.23 6.38
C LEU A 44 -7.34 11.59 7.09
N MET A 45 -7.56 10.44 7.70
CA MET A 45 -6.56 9.66 8.40
C MET A 45 -6.05 8.54 7.49
N VAL A 46 -4.73 8.31 7.52
CA VAL A 46 -4.08 7.16 6.89
C VAL A 46 -3.66 6.19 8.00
N ASP A 47 -3.89 4.90 7.79
CA ASP A 47 -3.48 3.84 8.71
C ASP A 47 -3.00 2.61 7.93
N VAL A 48 -2.15 1.80 8.55
CA VAL A 48 -1.50 0.63 7.94
C VAL A 48 -1.90 -0.61 8.72
N PRO A 49 -3.00 -1.29 8.32
CA PRO A 49 -3.52 -2.44 9.05
C PRO A 49 -2.63 -3.69 8.97
N ASP A 50 -1.80 -3.80 7.91
CA ASP A 50 -0.86 -4.91 7.73
C ASP A 50 0.32 -4.51 6.84
N ASP A 51 1.16 -5.48 6.49
CA ASP A 51 2.42 -5.28 5.77
C ASP A 51 2.29 -4.93 4.28
N ARG A 52 1.07 -4.86 3.74
CA ARG A 52 0.82 -4.65 2.29
C ARG A 52 -0.31 -3.68 2.00
N HIS A 53 -1.09 -3.30 3.00
CA HIS A 53 -2.25 -2.44 2.81
C HIS A 53 -2.13 -1.19 3.67
N TRP A 54 -2.63 -0.09 3.12
CA TRP A 54 -2.96 1.12 3.84
C TRP A 54 -4.42 1.47 3.56
N ILE A 55 -5.03 2.20 4.47
CA ILE A 55 -6.42 2.67 4.37
C ILE A 55 -6.49 4.17 4.60
N VAL A 56 -7.38 4.83 3.87
CA VAL A 56 -7.73 6.24 4.09
C VAL A 56 -9.17 6.33 4.54
N TYR A 57 -9.42 6.97 5.67
CA TYR A 57 -10.76 7.10 6.22
C TYR A 57 -10.99 8.45 6.91
N GLY A 58 -12.26 8.77 7.14
CA GLY A 58 -12.67 10.01 7.80
C GLY A 58 -14.17 10.02 8.09
N ARG A 59 -14.62 11.08 8.75
CA ARG A 59 -16.05 11.31 9.04
C ARG A 59 -16.58 12.47 8.23
N VAL A 60 -17.81 12.32 7.75
CA VAL A 60 -18.61 13.40 7.15
C VAL A 60 -19.67 13.78 8.17
N TYR A 61 -19.75 15.07 8.49
CA TYR A 61 -20.73 15.66 9.40
C TYR A 61 -21.79 16.42 8.62
#